data_AF-A0A832CDD6-F1
#
_entry.id   AF-A0A832CDD6-F1
#
_cell.length_a   1.000
_cell.length_b   1.000
_cell.length_c   1.000
_cell.angle_alpha   90.00
_cell.angle_beta   90.00
_cell.angle_gamma   90.00
#
_symmetry.space_group_name_H-M   'P 1'
#
loop_
_entity.id
_entity.type
_entity.pdbx_description
1 polymer ?
#
loop_
_entity_poly.entity_id
_entity_poly.type
_entity_poly.pdbx_seq_one_letter_code
_entity_poly.pdbx_strand_id
1 'polypeptide(L)'
;MKDETWEKVGSKFAHLTSAHPCYSHEAHFKFARIHLPVAPRCNIQCGYCTRKIDKCEYRPGVSACIVNAEEALKRVEEARKNYPLKVVGIAGPGEVLANEESFRTLKLVHEKYPELILCIATNGLLLAEKAEELDRLNVKTVTVTINAIDPEIGAKIYE
;
A
#
# COMPACT_ATOMS: atom_id res chain seq x y z
N MET A 1 5.98 15.11 28.43
CA MET A 1 6.55 16.34 27.85
C MET A 1 6.20 16.33 26.38
N LYS A 2 5.28 17.20 25.94
CA LYS A 2 5.02 17.40 24.51
C LYS A 2 6.14 18.29 24.01
N ASP A 3 6.88 17.81 23.01
CA ASP A 3 8.00 18.55 22.44
C ASP A 3 7.45 19.72 21.62
N GLU A 4 7.70 20.95 22.08
CA GLU A 4 7.16 22.21 21.54
C GLU A 4 7.59 22.47 20.08
N THR A 5 8.61 21.76 19.60
CA THR A 5 9.12 21.85 18.23
C THR A 5 8.10 21.43 17.17
N TRP A 6 7.11 20.59 17.52
CA TRP A 6 6.15 20.04 16.54
C TRP A 6 4.76 20.69 16.59
N GLU A 7 4.46 21.55 17.57
CA GLU A 7 3.12 22.16 17.72
C GLU A 7 2.80 23.21 16.63
N LYS A 8 3.82 23.87 16.07
CA LYS A 8 3.64 24.96 15.09
C LYS A 8 3.83 24.53 13.64
N VAL A 9 4.22 23.27 13.41
CA VAL A 9 4.34 22.72 12.05
C VAL A 9 3.01 22.09 11.69
N GLY A 10 2.09 22.90 11.18
CA GLY A 10 1.00 22.36 10.37
C GLY A 10 1.65 21.51 9.27
N SER A 11 1.54 20.19 9.38
CA SER A 11 2.21 19.28 8.46
C SER A 11 1.76 19.65 7.04
N LYS A 12 2.72 19.84 6.12
CA LYS A 12 2.45 19.97 4.67
C LYS A 12 1.50 18.87 4.16
N PHE A 13 1.44 17.75 4.88
CA PHE A 13 0.65 16.56 4.57
C PHE A 13 -0.60 16.40 5.45
N ALA A 14 -0.99 17.41 6.24
CA ALA A 14 -2.11 17.34 7.18
C ALA A 14 -3.41 16.84 6.51
N HIS A 15 -3.70 17.33 5.30
CA HIS A 15 -4.85 16.94 4.51
C HIS A 15 -4.85 15.45 4.10
N LEU A 16 -3.67 14.88 3.79
CA LEU A 16 -3.50 13.46 3.49
C LEU A 16 -3.65 12.63 4.76
N THR A 17 -2.98 13.01 5.84
CA THR A 17 -3.03 12.28 7.11
C THR A 17 -4.42 12.29 7.74
N SER A 18 -5.20 13.37 7.58
CA SER A 18 -6.57 13.47 8.07
C SER A 18 -7.59 12.64 7.27
N ALA A 19 -7.26 12.30 6.01
CA ALA A 19 -8.14 11.54 5.13
C ALA A 19 -7.77 10.05 5.06
N HIS A 20 -6.53 9.68 5.42
CA HIS A 20 -6.02 8.32 5.26
C HIS A 20 -6.28 7.45 6.51
N PRO A 21 -7.09 6.37 6.42
CA PRO A 21 -7.45 5.52 7.57
C PRO A 21 -6.29 4.83 8.29
N CYS A 22 -5.10 4.76 7.67
CA CYS A 22 -3.90 4.19 8.31
C CYS A 22 -3.16 5.20 9.20
N TYR A 23 -3.39 6.51 9.06
CA TYR A 23 -2.56 7.54 9.69
C TYR A 23 -3.32 8.42 10.67
N SER A 24 -4.66 8.38 10.66
CA SER A 24 -5.50 9.11 11.61
C SER A 24 -6.52 8.19 12.25
N HIS A 25 -6.62 8.28 13.58
CA HIS A 25 -7.62 7.57 14.37
C HIS A 25 -9.05 7.95 13.94
N GLU A 26 -9.33 9.23 13.73
CA GLU A 26 -10.64 9.69 13.27
C GLU A 26 -10.95 9.20 11.85
N ALA A 27 -9.96 9.26 10.95
CA ALA A 27 -10.11 8.81 9.57
C ALA A 27 -10.41 7.30 9.50
N HIS A 28 -9.86 6.52 10.45
CA HIS A 28 -10.05 5.08 10.53
C HIS A 28 -11.51 4.65 10.61
N PHE A 29 -12.33 5.42 11.33
CA PHE A 29 -13.76 5.12 11.51
C PHE A 29 -14.67 5.83 10.50
N LYS A 30 -14.13 6.77 9.71
CA LYS A 30 -14.92 7.61 8.79
C LYS A 30 -14.75 7.25 7.33
N PHE A 31 -13.54 6.85 6.92
CA PHE A 31 -13.21 6.65 5.50
C PHE A 31 -12.79 5.20 5.24
N ALA A 32 -13.17 4.71 4.07
CA ALA A 32 -12.81 3.37 3.64
C ALA A 32 -11.48 3.37 2.87
N ARG A 33 -10.76 2.25 2.98
CA ARG A 33 -9.62 1.88 2.14
C ARG A 33 -9.87 0.50 1.53
N ILE A 34 -9.38 0.28 0.32
CA ILE A 34 -9.41 -1.04 -0.34
C ILE A 34 -7.99 -1.50 -0.66
N HIS A 35 -7.71 -2.79 -0.50
CA HIS A 35 -6.48 -3.41 -0.98
C HIS A 35 -6.77 -4.25 -2.23
N LEU A 36 -6.00 -4.05 -3.29
CA LEU A 36 -6.14 -4.74 -4.57
C LEU A 36 -5.08 -5.85 -4.69
N PRO A 37 -5.48 -7.13 -4.81
CA PRO A 37 -4.53 -8.25 -4.85
C PRO A 37 -4.00 -8.50 -6.26
N VAL A 38 -3.15 -7.60 -6.75
CA VAL A 38 -2.59 -7.62 -8.12
C VAL A 38 -1.09 -7.96 -8.15
N ALA A 39 -0.44 -8.07 -6.99
CA ALA A 39 1.00 -8.27 -6.89
C ALA A 39 1.35 -9.67 -6.34
N PRO A 40 1.30 -10.76 -7.13
CA PRO A 40 1.53 -12.12 -6.62
C PRO A 40 3.01 -12.45 -6.36
N ARG A 41 3.95 -11.89 -7.12
CA ARG A 41 5.38 -12.22 -7.01
C ARG A 41 6.05 -11.40 -5.91
N CYS A 42 7.05 -11.96 -5.24
CA CYS A 42 7.94 -11.25 -4.30
C CYS A 42 9.39 -11.49 -4.72
N ASN A 43 10.26 -10.52 -4.48
CA ASN A 43 11.69 -10.54 -4.81
C ASN A 43 12.59 -10.84 -3.59
N ILE A 44 12.01 -11.06 -2.41
CA ILE A 44 12.68 -11.54 -1.19
C ILE A 44 11.82 -12.62 -0.53
N GLN A 45 12.44 -13.39 0.38
CA GLN A 45 11.75 -14.32 1.26
C GLN A 45 12.07 -13.95 2.71
N CYS A 46 11.07 -13.48 3.47
CA CYS A 46 11.24 -13.30 4.91
C CYS A 46 11.00 -14.64 5.61
N GLY A 47 11.78 -14.96 6.65
CA GLY A 47 11.65 -16.21 7.41
C GLY A 47 10.31 -16.35 8.16
N TYR A 48 9.53 -15.28 8.28
CA TYR A 48 8.16 -15.29 8.85
C TYR A 48 7.05 -15.27 7.79
N CYS A 49 7.40 -15.27 6.50
CA CYS A 49 6.44 -15.04 5.42
C CYS A 49 5.92 -16.35 4.82
N THR A 50 4.62 -16.60 5.00
CA THR A 50 3.89 -17.66 4.29
C THR A 50 2.87 -17.03 3.35
N ARG A 51 3.27 -16.86 2.08
CA ARG A 51 2.37 -16.35 1.03
C ARG A 51 1.38 -17.45 0.63
N LYS A 52 0.09 -17.16 0.72
CA LYS A 52 -0.96 -18.15 0.42
C LYS A 52 -2.14 -17.49 -0.28
N ILE A 53 -2.75 -18.22 -1.21
CA ILE A 53 -4.08 -17.87 -1.73
C ILE A 53 -5.09 -18.66 -0.91
N ASP A 54 -5.79 -17.98 0.00
CA ASP A 54 -6.72 -18.58 0.95
C ASP A 54 -7.87 -17.62 1.23
N LYS A 55 -9.10 -18.15 1.31
CA LYS A 55 -10.32 -17.38 1.56
C LYS A 55 -10.68 -17.26 3.04
N CYS A 56 -10.16 -18.16 3.86
CA CYS A 56 -10.54 -18.32 5.26
C CYS A 56 -9.50 -17.73 6.22
N GLU A 57 -8.29 -17.46 5.73
CA GLU A 57 -7.20 -16.93 6.53
C GLU A 57 -7.06 -15.40 6.39
N TYR A 58 -7.13 -14.69 7.52
CA TYR A 58 -7.14 -13.22 7.58
C TYR A 58 -5.83 -12.70 8.21
N ARG A 59 -4.75 -12.70 7.44
CA ARG A 59 -3.43 -12.17 7.86
C ARG A 59 -2.65 -11.56 6.68
N PRO A 60 -1.55 -10.82 6.93
CA PRO A 60 -0.70 -10.29 5.87
C PRO A 60 -0.17 -11.37 4.92
N GLY A 61 -0.05 -11.02 3.64
CA GLY A 61 0.45 -11.94 2.60
C GLY A 61 -0.54 -13.03 2.16
N VAL A 62 -1.79 -12.96 2.62
CA VAL A 62 -2.88 -13.85 2.19
C VAL A 62 -3.90 -13.07 1.39
N SER A 63 -4.31 -13.61 0.24
CA SER A 63 -5.42 -13.08 -0.54
C SER A 63 -6.36 -14.19 -0.97
N ALA A 64 -7.66 -13.91 -0.98
CA ALA A 64 -8.69 -14.84 -1.47
C ALA A 64 -8.57 -15.17 -2.96
N CYS A 65 -7.94 -14.27 -3.73
CA CYS A 65 -7.74 -14.38 -5.17
C CYS A 65 -6.65 -13.42 -5.65
N ILE A 66 -6.13 -13.65 -6.86
CA ILE A 66 -5.34 -12.67 -7.61
C ILE A 66 -6.22 -12.15 -8.74
N VAL A 67 -6.15 -10.84 -9.02
CA VAL A 67 -6.89 -10.19 -10.09
C VAL A 67 -5.98 -9.44 -11.03
N ASN A 68 -6.43 -9.21 -12.27
CA ASN A 68 -5.78 -8.27 -13.19
C ASN A 68 -6.20 -6.82 -12.92
N ALA A 69 -5.56 -5.87 -13.59
CA ALA A 69 -5.78 -4.44 -13.41
C ALA A 69 -7.21 -4.00 -13.74
N GLU A 70 -7.84 -4.56 -14.77
CA GLU A 70 -9.23 -4.25 -15.14
C GLU A 70 -10.23 -4.73 -14.08
N GLU A 71 -10.04 -5.94 -13.56
CA GLU A 71 -10.83 -6.48 -12.45
C GLU A 71 -10.62 -5.68 -11.16
N ALA A 72 -9.37 -5.29 -10.89
CA ALA A 72 -9.03 -4.44 -9.76
C ALA A 72 -9.74 -3.08 -9.86
N LEU A 73 -9.77 -2.46 -11.04
CA LEU A 73 -10.51 -1.23 -11.28
C LEU A 73 -12.00 -1.41 -11.01
N LYS A 74 -12.64 -2.47 -11.52
CA LYS A 74 -14.06 -2.77 -11.26
C LYS A 74 -14.37 -2.85 -9.76
N ARG A 75 -13.50 -3.48 -8.98
CA ARG A 75 -13.63 -3.55 -7.51
C ARG A 75 -13.56 -2.18 -6.85
N VAL A 76 -12.71 -1.28 -7.36
CA VAL A 76 -12.68 0.12 -6.90
C VAL A 76 -14.03 0.80 -7.17
N GLU A 77 -14.61 0.61 -8.35
CA GLU A 77 -15.90 1.21 -8.70
C GLU A 77 -17.04 0.72 -7.80
N GLU A 78 -17.08 -0.58 -7.54
CA GLU A 78 -18.03 -1.21 -6.63
C GLU A 78 -17.85 -0.70 -5.21
N ALA A 79 -16.61 -0.62 -4.71
CA ALA A 79 -16.33 -0.12 -3.37
C ALA A 79 -16.75 1.36 -3.21
N ARG A 80 -16.54 2.19 -4.23
CA ARG A 80 -16.96 3.60 -4.21
C ARG A 80 -18.47 3.81 -4.13
N LYS A 81 -19.26 2.92 -4.74
CA LYS A 81 -20.72 3.00 -4.70
C LYS A 81 -21.27 2.68 -3.32
N ASN A 82 -20.57 1.83 -2.57
CA ASN A 82 -21.06 1.26 -1.32
C ASN A 82 -20.42 1.85 -0.07
N TYR A 83 -19.25 2.48 -0.19
CA TYR A 83 -18.46 2.95 0.95
C TYR A 83 -17.86 4.35 0.70
N PRO A 84 -17.58 5.13 1.76
CA PRO A 84 -16.87 6.42 1.67
C PRO A 84 -15.38 6.21 1.37
N LEU A 85 -15.08 5.64 0.19
CA LEU A 85 -13.73 5.26 -0.22
C LEU A 85 -12.86 6.50 -0.45
N LYS A 86 -11.72 6.55 0.25
CA LYS A 86 -10.70 7.59 0.07
C LYS A 86 -9.35 7.06 -0.38
N VAL A 87 -9.05 5.80 -0.08
CA VAL A 87 -7.73 5.22 -0.29
C VAL A 87 -7.83 3.94 -1.12
N VAL A 88 -7.02 3.83 -2.16
CA VAL A 88 -6.80 2.60 -2.92
C VAL A 88 -5.35 2.18 -2.73
N GLY A 89 -5.18 1.00 -2.16
CA GLY A 89 -3.87 0.44 -1.84
C GLY A 89 -3.55 -0.82 -2.63
N ILE A 90 -2.27 -1.00 -2.95
CA ILE A 90 -1.72 -2.31 -3.33
C ILE A 90 -0.75 -2.72 -2.24
N ALA A 91 -0.97 -3.88 -1.64
CA ALA A 91 -0.21 -4.35 -0.47
C ALA A 91 0.20 -5.82 -0.57
N GLY A 92 0.12 -6.42 -1.76
CA GLY A 92 0.54 -7.79 -2.01
C GLY A 92 -0.47 -8.61 -2.82
N PRO A 93 -0.49 -9.94 -2.66
CA PRO A 93 0.13 -10.73 -1.57
C PRO A 93 1.66 -10.86 -1.57
N GLY A 94 2.35 -10.50 -2.65
CA GLY A 94 3.81 -10.42 -2.78
C GLY A 94 4.34 -8.97 -2.69
N GLU A 95 5.40 -8.66 -3.45
CA GLU A 95 6.04 -7.34 -3.48
C GLU A 95 5.46 -6.47 -4.60
N VAL A 96 4.90 -5.33 -4.24
CA VAL A 96 4.21 -4.43 -5.18
C VAL A 96 5.13 -3.99 -6.31
N LEU A 97 6.36 -3.58 -6.00
CA LEU A 97 7.31 -3.03 -6.98
C LEU A 97 7.91 -4.08 -7.92
N ALA A 98 7.73 -5.37 -7.62
CA ALA A 98 8.20 -6.48 -8.45
C ALA A 98 7.14 -6.97 -9.47
N ASN A 99 5.98 -6.30 -9.55
CA ASN A 99 4.88 -6.71 -10.42
C ASN A 99 4.43 -5.54 -11.31
N GLU A 100 4.58 -5.68 -12.62
CA GLU A 100 4.12 -4.70 -13.62
C GLU A 100 2.61 -4.44 -13.53
N GLU A 101 1.83 -5.46 -13.14
CA GLU A 101 0.39 -5.35 -12.95
C GLU A 101 0.03 -4.34 -11.85
N SER A 102 0.90 -4.14 -10.86
CA SER A 102 0.75 -3.10 -9.85
C SER A 102 0.74 -1.71 -10.48
N PHE A 103 1.74 -1.41 -11.31
CA PHE A 103 1.89 -0.11 -11.98
C PHE A 103 0.74 0.14 -12.96
N ARG A 104 0.35 -0.89 -13.72
CA ARG A 104 -0.83 -0.83 -14.60
C ARG A 104 -2.11 -0.52 -13.81
N THR A 105 -2.32 -1.19 -12.67
CA THR A 105 -3.48 -0.95 -11.80
C THR A 105 -3.49 0.47 -11.25
N LEU A 106 -2.35 0.94 -10.72
CA LEU A 106 -2.21 2.31 -10.22
C LEU A 106 -2.51 3.35 -11.30
N LYS A 107 -1.99 3.14 -12.52
CA LYS A 107 -2.26 4.00 -13.67
C LYS A 107 -3.75 4.07 -13.99
N LEU A 108 -4.42 2.93 -14.15
CA LEU A 108 -5.85 2.89 -14.47
C LEU A 108 -6.71 3.57 -13.40
N VAL A 109 -6.38 3.37 -12.12
CA VAL A 109 -7.10 4.02 -11.02
C VAL A 109 -6.83 5.51 -11.00
N HIS A 110 -5.58 5.94 -11.21
CA HIS A 110 -5.23 7.36 -11.23
C HIS A 110 -5.94 8.12 -12.37
N GLU A 111 -5.92 7.55 -13.57
CA GLU A 111 -6.55 8.15 -14.76
C GLU A 111 -8.07 8.31 -14.58
N LYS A 112 -8.72 7.33 -13.94
CA LYS A 112 -10.18 7.34 -13.76
C LYS A 112 -10.66 8.09 -12.53
N TYR A 113 -9.89 8.03 -11.44
CA TYR A 113 -10.26 8.55 -10.12
C TYR A 113 -9.09 9.31 -9.48
N PRO A 114 -8.66 10.45 -10.06
CA PRO A 114 -7.48 11.19 -9.61
C PRO A 114 -7.61 11.76 -8.19
N GLU A 115 -8.81 11.85 -7.64
CA GLU A 115 -9.10 12.30 -6.28
C GLU A 115 -8.91 11.23 -5.21
N LEU A 116 -8.76 9.95 -5.59
CA LEU A 116 -8.43 8.87 -4.65
C LEU A 116 -6.95 8.95 -4.26
N ILE A 117 -6.68 8.67 -2.99
CA ILE A 117 -5.32 8.58 -2.49
C ILE A 117 -4.79 7.19 -2.86
N LEU A 118 -3.78 7.17 -3.72
CA LEU A 118 -3.05 5.94 -4.06
C LEU A 118 -1.96 5.66 -3.03
N CYS A 119 -1.95 4.44 -2.52
CA CYS A 119 -0.94 3.98 -1.57
C CYS A 119 -0.36 2.61 -1.93
N ILE A 120 0.87 2.36 -1.49
CA ILE A 120 1.50 1.04 -1.63
C ILE A 120 2.19 0.60 -0.35
N ALA A 121 2.36 -0.70 -0.18
CA ALA A 121 3.29 -1.30 0.78
C ALA A 121 4.40 -2.05 0.04
N THR A 122 5.65 -1.85 0.44
CA THR A 122 6.83 -2.43 -0.21
C THR A 122 7.86 -2.87 0.82
N ASN A 123 8.68 -3.85 0.48
CA ASN A 123 9.91 -4.18 1.20
C ASN A 123 11.05 -3.19 0.95
N GLY A 124 10.92 -2.30 -0.05
CA GLY A 124 11.87 -1.23 -0.33
C GLY A 124 13.02 -1.56 -1.28
N LEU A 125 13.23 -2.83 -1.65
CA LEU A 125 14.40 -3.24 -2.44
C LEU A 125 14.47 -2.57 -3.82
N LEU A 126 13.32 -2.37 -4.47
CA LEU A 126 13.21 -1.70 -5.78
C LEU A 126 12.77 -0.24 -5.66
N LEU A 127 12.64 0.31 -4.44
CA LEU A 127 12.02 1.61 -4.25
C LEU A 127 12.83 2.74 -4.87
N ALA A 128 14.16 2.70 -4.76
CA ALA A 128 15.02 3.72 -5.36
C ALA A 128 14.88 3.76 -6.90
N GLU A 129 14.82 2.59 -7.55
CA GLU A 129 14.66 2.47 -9.00
C GLU A 129 13.27 2.91 -9.46
N LYS A 130 12.23 2.58 -8.68
CA LYS A 130 10.82 2.81 -9.06
C LYS A 130 10.23 4.11 -8.51
N ALA A 131 10.97 4.89 -7.71
CA ALA A 131 10.47 6.10 -7.06
C ALA A 131 9.90 7.12 -8.05
N GLU A 132 10.61 7.40 -9.15
CA GLU A 132 10.12 8.33 -10.18
C GLU A 132 8.84 7.85 -10.85
N GLU A 133 8.72 6.54 -11.06
CA GLU A 133 7.52 5.95 -11.67
C GLU A 133 6.31 6.07 -10.74
N LEU A 134 6.51 5.84 -9.44
CA LEU A 134 5.46 6.03 -8.43
C LEU A 134 5.02 7.49 -8.33
N ASP A 135 5.95 8.44 -8.41
CA ASP A 135 5.64 9.88 -8.43
C ASP A 135 4.84 10.27 -9.67
N ARG A 136 5.24 9.79 -10.86
CA ARG A 136 4.49 9.98 -12.12
C ARG A 136 3.07 9.41 -12.04
N LEU A 137 2.87 8.31 -11.33
CA LEU A 137 1.55 7.70 -11.08
C LEU A 137 0.78 8.36 -9.92
N ASN A 138 1.32 9.44 -9.35
CA ASN A 138 0.70 10.21 -8.29
C ASN A 138 0.43 9.39 -7.01
N VAL A 139 1.29 8.40 -6.73
CA VAL A 139 1.24 7.65 -5.47
C VAL A 139 1.60 8.59 -4.33
N LYS A 140 0.71 8.72 -3.35
CA LYS A 140 0.85 9.71 -2.28
C LYS A 140 1.52 9.17 -1.04
N THR A 141 1.36 7.89 -0.78
CA THR A 141 1.82 7.27 0.47
C THR A 141 2.45 5.91 0.18
N VAL A 142 3.66 5.72 0.72
CA VAL A 142 4.44 4.49 0.57
C VAL A 142 4.78 3.99 1.96
N THR A 143 4.38 2.76 2.27
CA THR A 143 4.78 2.07 3.50
C THR A 143 5.95 1.17 3.18
N VAL A 144 7.10 1.41 3.82
CA VAL A 144 8.29 0.55 3.68
C VAL A 144 8.42 -0.33 4.91
N THR A 145 8.52 -1.64 4.71
CA THR A 145 8.75 -2.60 5.80
C THR A 145 10.25 -2.68 6.10
N ILE A 146 10.67 -2.11 7.23
CA ILE A 146 12.06 -2.14 7.69
C ILE A 146 12.12 -2.98 8.96
N ASN A 147 12.66 -4.20 8.87
CA ASN A 147 12.78 -5.10 10.04
C ASN A 147 14.13 -4.98 10.77
N ALA A 148 15.17 -4.52 10.08
CA ALA A 148 16.51 -4.36 10.65
C ALA A 148 17.25 -3.23 9.94
N ILE A 149 18.12 -2.55 10.67
CA ILE A 149 19.12 -1.59 10.14
C ILE A 149 20.55 -2.14 10.24
N ASP A 150 20.74 -3.18 11.06
CA ASP A 150 21.99 -3.90 11.22
C ASP A 150 21.99 -5.15 10.31
N PRO A 151 23.00 -5.32 9.42
CA PRO A 151 23.10 -6.48 8.54
C PRO A 151 23.15 -7.83 9.27
N GLU A 152 23.80 -7.93 10.42
CA GLU A 152 23.90 -9.19 11.19
C GLU A 152 22.55 -9.61 11.78
N ILE A 153 21.71 -8.63 12.11
CA ILE A 153 20.31 -8.88 12.51
C ILE A 153 19.48 -9.22 11.29
N GLY A 154 19.62 -8.48 10.19
CA GLY A 154 18.90 -8.71 8.94
C GLY A 154 19.11 -10.11 8.37
N ALA A 155 20.33 -10.63 8.42
CA ALA A 155 20.68 -11.98 7.97
C ALA A 155 19.95 -13.11 8.73
N LYS A 156 19.35 -12.82 9.89
CA LYS A 156 18.53 -13.78 10.66
C LYS A 156 17.05 -13.69 10.33
N ILE A 157 16.62 -12.69 9.55
CA ILE A 157 15.21 -12.39 9.24
C ILE A 157 14.86 -12.78 7.81
N TYR A 158 15.79 -12.61 6.87
CA TYR A 158 15.59 -12.87 5.45
C TYR A 158 16.36 -14.14 5.03
N GLU A 159 15.71 -14.98 4.24
CA GLU A 159 16.28 -16.20 3.64
C GLU A 159 17.00 -15.92 2.32
#